data_AF-A0A4R5PJ95-F1
#
_entry.id   AF-A0A4R5PJ95-F1
#
_cell.length_a   1.000
_cell.length_b   1.000
_cell.length_c   1.000
_cell.angle_alpha   90.00
_cell.angle_beta   90.00
_cell.angle_gamma   90.00
#
_symmetry.space_group_name_H-M   'P 1'
#
loop_
_entity.id
_entity.type
_entity.pdbx_description
1 polymer ?
#
loop_
_entity_poly.entity_id
_entity_poly.type
_entity_poly.pdbx_seq_one_letter_code
_entity_poly.pdbx_strand_id
1 'polypeptide(L)'
;MADLTITAANVVSGANAKITHGTAGETITAGQVVYLDSTTTGRWLLADTDSATAAVRAPGGIALNGASDGQPLAVQESGQITIGATIAAGVAYYLSGTAGAICPVADVASGDYPAIIGIGLSTSVLDIKIVAPNVQLA
;
A
#
# COMPACT_ATOMS: atom_id res chain seq x y z
N MET A 1 -4.60 -12.94 9.65
CA MET A 1 -4.21 -12.02 8.58
C MET A 1 -3.41 -12.80 7.54
N ALA A 2 -4.04 -13.12 6.42
CA ALA A 2 -3.38 -13.67 5.24
C ALA A 2 -3.10 -12.54 4.25
N ASP A 3 -1.82 -12.15 4.16
CA ASP A 3 -1.40 -11.10 3.23
C ASP A 3 -1.33 -11.60 1.79
N LEU A 4 -1.52 -10.69 0.85
CA LEU A 4 -1.30 -10.95 -0.57
C LEU A 4 0.17 -11.32 -0.81
N THR A 5 0.38 -12.44 -1.48
CA THR A 5 1.71 -12.81 -1.97
C THR A 5 1.97 -12.10 -3.30
N ILE A 6 2.62 -10.93 -3.23
CA ILE A 6 2.91 -10.09 -4.39
C ILE A 6 4.24 -10.50 -5.06
N THR A 7 4.18 -10.73 -6.37
CA THR A 7 5.37 -10.89 -7.21
C THR A 7 5.78 -9.52 -7.75
N ALA A 8 6.87 -8.97 -7.23
CA ALA A 8 7.35 -7.63 -7.55
C ALA A 8 7.50 -7.35 -9.06
N ALA A 9 7.95 -8.34 -9.83
CA ALA A 9 8.14 -8.22 -11.28
C ALA A 9 6.82 -8.04 -12.07
N ASN A 10 5.68 -8.37 -11.45
CA ASN A 10 4.34 -8.27 -12.06
C ASN A 10 3.56 -7.03 -11.60
N VAL A 11 4.20 -6.13 -10.84
CA VAL A 11 3.61 -4.87 -10.41
C VAL A 11 3.72 -3.87 -11.56
N VAL A 12 2.59 -3.49 -12.15
CA VAL A 12 2.55 -2.63 -13.33
C VAL A 12 1.43 -1.59 -13.18
N SER A 13 1.76 -0.32 -13.40
CA SER A 13 0.79 0.77 -13.37
C SER A 13 -0.17 0.73 -14.56
N GLY A 14 -1.44 1.06 -14.31
CA GLY A 14 -2.45 1.27 -15.33
C GLY A 14 -2.33 2.64 -15.99
N ALA A 15 -3.03 2.82 -17.12
CA ALA A 15 -2.97 4.06 -17.89
C ALA A 15 -3.50 5.31 -17.15
N ASN A 16 -4.35 5.12 -16.14
CA ASN A 16 -4.93 6.18 -15.31
C ASN A 16 -4.17 6.38 -13.98
N ALA A 17 -2.95 5.84 -13.85
CA ALA A 17 -2.17 5.93 -12.62
C ALA A 17 -1.75 7.37 -12.31
N LYS A 18 -1.98 7.81 -11.07
CA LYS A 18 -1.34 9.00 -10.52
C LYS A 18 -0.05 8.57 -9.82
N ILE A 19 1.10 9.02 -10.33
CA ILE A 19 2.42 8.60 -9.84
C ILE A 19 3.18 9.81 -9.29
N THR A 20 3.76 9.63 -8.10
CA THR A 20 4.69 10.57 -7.48
C THR A 20 6.06 9.93 -7.40
N HIS A 21 7.10 10.72 -7.64
CA HIS A 21 8.50 10.30 -7.50
C HIS A 21 9.09 10.88 -6.23
N GLY A 22 9.87 10.09 -5.52
CA GLY A 22 10.60 10.52 -4.34
C GLY A 22 11.77 9.60 -4.03
N THR A 23 12.17 9.57 -2.76
CA THR A 23 13.30 8.79 -2.27
C THR A 23 12.82 7.81 -1.21
N ALA A 24 13.27 6.57 -1.28
CA ALA A 24 13.02 5.58 -0.24
C ALA A 24 13.80 5.90 1.04
N GLY A 25 13.17 5.69 2.20
CA GLY A 25 13.75 5.82 3.54
C GLY A 25 14.17 4.49 4.16
N GLU A 26 13.88 3.39 3.48
CA GLU A 26 14.21 2.03 3.88
C GLU A 26 14.24 1.12 2.63
N THR A 27 14.52 -0.17 2.80
CA THR A 27 14.42 -1.12 1.71
C THR A 27 12.95 -1.40 1.39
N ILE A 28 12.53 -1.02 0.19
CA ILE A 28 11.17 -1.16 -0.32
C ILE A 28 11.21 -2.06 -1.56
N THR A 29 10.19 -2.89 -1.69
CA THR A 29 9.93 -3.78 -2.83
C THR A 29 8.68 -3.30 -3.57
N ALA A 30 8.65 -3.48 -4.89
CA ALA A 30 7.46 -3.15 -5.68
C ALA A 30 6.22 -3.90 -5.17
N GLY A 31 5.09 -3.20 -5.11
CA GLY A 31 3.83 -3.71 -4.58
C GLY A 31 3.61 -3.45 -3.09
N GLN A 32 4.64 -3.02 -2.35
CA GLN A 32 4.46 -2.64 -0.95
C GLN A 32 3.75 -1.28 -0.81
N VAL A 33 2.91 -1.16 0.20
CA VAL A 33 2.24 0.08 0.57
C VAL A 33 3.20 0.97 1.34
N VAL A 34 3.26 2.24 0.95
CA VAL A 34 4.20 3.22 1.52
C VAL A 34 3.46 4.46 1.99
N TYR A 35 4.02 5.16 2.97
CA TYR A 35 3.62 6.50 3.38
C TYR A 35 4.81 7.46 3.22
N LEU A 36 4.51 8.74 3.01
CA LEU A 36 5.53 9.78 2.98
C LEU A 36 5.70 10.34 4.39
N ASP A 37 6.86 10.10 5.01
CA ASP A 37 7.23 10.80 6.23
C ASP A 37 7.69 12.22 5.90
N SER A 38 6.74 13.12 5.75
CA SER A 38 6.98 14.53 5.45
C SER A 38 7.52 15.33 6.64
N THR A 39 7.54 14.75 7.84
CA THR A 39 7.85 15.47 9.08
C THR A 39 9.26 15.26 9.58
N THR A 40 9.83 14.06 9.42
CA THR A 40 11.17 13.74 9.94
C THR A 40 12.19 13.52 8.84
N THR A 41 11.88 12.73 7.82
CA THR A 41 12.88 12.32 6.80
C THR A 41 12.65 12.95 5.42
N GLY A 42 11.42 13.29 5.07
CA GLY A 42 11.03 13.62 3.71
C GLY A 42 11.10 12.43 2.75
N ARG A 43 11.07 11.19 3.28
CA ARG A 43 11.27 9.94 2.52
C ARG A 43 10.04 9.04 2.60
N TRP A 44 9.93 8.15 1.62
CA TRP A 44 8.92 7.11 1.57
C TRP A 44 9.34 5.92 2.44
N LEU A 45 8.47 5.52 3.36
CA LEU A 45 8.67 4.42 4.30
C LEU A 45 7.46 3.47 4.21
N LEU A 46 7.56 2.26 4.75
CA LEU A 46 6.48 1.27 4.74
C LEU A 46 5.33 1.71 5.65
N ALA A 47 4.12 1.68 5.11
CA ALA A 47 2.92 1.95 5.90
C ALA A 47 2.55 0.72 6.73
N ASP A 48 1.91 0.92 7.87
CA ASP A 48 1.51 -0.16 8.77
C ASP A 48 0.23 0.22 9.53
N THR A 49 -0.79 -0.64 9.53
CA THR A 49 -2.10 -0.36 10.14
C THR A 49 -2.07 -0.42 11.67
N ASP A 50 -1.15 -1.18 12.27
CA ASP A 50 -1.12 -1.41 13.73
C ASP A 50 -0.09 -0.52 14.46
N SER A 51 0.70 0.24 13.70
CA SER A 51 1.71 1.16 14.24
C SER A 51 1.11 2.11 15.27
N ALA A 52 1.83 2.39 16.35
CA ALA A 52 1.43 3.39 17.35
C ALA A 52 1.37 4.83 16.77
N THR A 53 2.04 5.07 15.63
CA THR A 53 2.18 6.41 15.04
C THR A 53 1.14 6.65 13.93
N ALA A 54 0.31 7.69 14.08
CA ALA A 54 -0.75 8.01 13.12
C ALA A 54 -0.29 8.23 11.67
N ALA A 55 0.90 8.81 11.48
CA ALA A 55 1.45 9.02 10.14
C ALA A 55 1.77 7.71 9.41
N VAL A 56 2.23 6.69 10.13
CA VAL A 56 2.57 5.36 9.56
C VAL A 56 1.31 4.63 9.11
N ARG A 57 0.18 4.89 9.79
CA ARG A 57 -1.15 4.34 9.46
C ARG A 57 -1.86 5.07 8.33
N ALA A 58 -1.22 6.08 7.73
CA ALA A 58 -1.77 6.89 6.65
C ALA A 58 -1.07 6.54 5.32
N PRO A 59 -1.46 5.44 4.65
CA PRO A 59 -0.84 5.03 3.40
C PRO A 59 -0.97 6.12 2.34
N GLY A 60 0.14 6.38 1.63
CA GLY A 60 0.23 7.37 0.56
C GLY A 60 0.21 6.76 -0.84
N GLY A 61 0.44 5.45 -0.98
CA GLY A 61 0.39 4.77 -2.27
C GLY A 61 1.06 3.40 -2.26
N ILE A 62 1.22 2.81 -3.44
CA ILE A 62 1.92 1.53 -3.66
C ILE A 62 3.21 1.79 -4.44
N ALA A 63 4.32 1.22 -3.99
CA ALA A 63 5.60 1.30 -4.68
C ALA A 63 5.56 0.57 -6.05
N LEU A 64 6.02 1.24 -7.11
CA LEU A 64 6.11 0.67 -8.46
C LEU A 64 7.46 0.01 -8.76
N ASN A 65 8.49 0.29 -7.95
CA ASN A 65 9.82 -0.30 -8.10
C ASN A 65 10.41 -0.63 -6.73
N GLY A 66 11.43 -1.49 -6.72
CA GLY A 66 12.26 -1.69 -5.54
C GLY A 66 13.27 -0.55 -5.38
N ALA A 67 13.59 -0.20 -4.13
CA ALA A 67 14.56 0.83 -3.79
C ALA A 67 15.17 0.53 -2.41
N SER A 68 16.46 0.77 -2.24
CA SER A 68 17.10 0.83 -0.91
C SER A 68 16.99 2.24 -0.33
N ASP A 69 17.32 2.41 0.95
CA ASP A 69 17.38 3.73 1.56
C ASP A 69 18.25 4.71 0.73
N GLY A 70 17.73 5.91 0.49
CA GLY A 70 18.35 6.94 -0.32
C GLY A 70 18.22 6.75 -1.84
N GLN A 71 17.60 5.67 -2.31
CA GLN A 71 17.40 5.42 -3.75
C GLN A 71 16.07 5.99 -4.27
N PRO A 72 15.98 6.31 -5.57
CA PRO A 72 14.73 6.78 -6.18
C PRO A 72 13.60 5.75 -6.13
N LEU A 73 12.39 6.23 -5.84
CA LEU A 73 11.17 5.43 -5.76
C LEU A 73 10.03 6.12 -6.52
N ALA A 74 9.30 5.36 -7.32
CA ALA A 74 8.02 5.75 -7.90
C ALA A 74 6.88 5.12 -7.09
N VAL A 75 5.90 5.94 -6.74
CA VAL A 75 4.75 5.55 -5.91
C VAL A 75 3.47 5.87 -6.65
N GLN A 76 2.60 4.88 -6.82
CA GLN A 76 1.27 5.07 -7.39
C GLN A 76 0.25 5.35 -6.28
N GLU A 77 -0.35 6.54 -6.31
CA GLU A 77 -1.26 7.04 -5.28
C GLU A 77 -2.73 6.70 -5.57
N SER A 78 -3.09 6.57 -6.85
CA SER A 78 -4.45 6.24 -7.28
C SER A 78 -4.48 5.67 -8.69
N GLY A 79 -5.66 5.17 -9.09
CA GLY A 79 -5.89 4.55 -10.40
C GLY A 79 -5.59 3.06 -10.38
N GLN A 80 -5.65 2.43 -11.55
CA GLN A 80 -5.56 0.98 -11.67
C GLN A 80 -4.11 0.50 -11.57
N ILE A 81 -3.89 -0.59 -10.87
CA ILE A 81 -2.58 -1.27 -10.78
C ILE A 81 -2.78 -2.77 -11.03
N THR A 82 -1.94 -3.36 -11.87
CA THR A 82 -1.75 -4.81 -11.87
C THR A 82 -0.85 -5.13 -10.67
N ILE A 83 -1.41 -5.71 -9.60
CA ILE A 83 -0.73 -5.76 -8.29
C ILE A 83 0.28 -6.92 -8.18
N GLY A 84 0.33 -7.83 -9.15
CA GLY A 84 1.24 -8.97 -9.11
C GLY A 84 0.87 -10.06 -8.09
N ALA A 85 -0.37 -10.07 -7.60
CA ALA A 85 -0.95 -11.10 -6.74
C ALA A 85 -2.32 -11.54 -7.29
N THR A 86 -2.81 -12.70 -6.83
CA THR A 86 -4.20 -13.10 -7.09
C THR A 86 -5.11 -12.36 -6.14
N ILE A 87 -6.09 -11.65 -6.70
CA ILE A 87 -7.13 -10.95 -5.95
C ILE A 87 -8.52 -11.37 -6.44
N ALA A 88 -9.57 -10.91 -5.77
CA ALA A 88 -10.96 -11.15 -6.14
C ALA A 88 -11.63 -9.86 -6.60
N ALA A 89 -12.38 -9.94 -7.70
CA ALA A 89 -13.17 -8.82 -8.20
C ALA A 89 -14.27 -8.45 -7.18
N GLY A 90 -14.45 -7.15 -6.93
CA GLY A 90 -15.40 -6.61 -5.97
C GLY A 90 -14.98 -6.71 -4.50
N VAL A 91 -13.84 -7.30 -4.19
CA VAL A 91 -13.32 -7.38 -2.81
C VAL A 91 -12.50 -6.15 -2.48
N ALA A 92 -12.75 -5.57 -1.30
CA ALA A 92 -11.95 -4.48 -0.76
C ALA A 92 -10.66 -5.01 -0.14
N TYR A 93 -9.55 -4.31 -0.41
CA TYR A 93 -8.22 -4.62 0.08
C TYR A 93 -7.72 -3.50 0.99
N TYR A 94 -7.06 -3.88 2.07
CA TYR A 94 -6.68 -3.03 3.18
C TYR A 94 -5.17 -3.11 3.43
N LEU A 95 -4.64 -2.08 4.09
CA LEU A 95 -3.31 -2.12 4.69
C LEU A 95 -3.30 -3.20 5.79
N SER A 96 -2.27 -4.04 5.77
CA SER A 96 -2.05 -5.07 6.79
C SER A 96 -1.31 -4.52 8.01
N GLY A 97 -1.34 -5.28 9.12
CA GLY A 97 -0.43 -5.11 10.27
C GLY A 97 0.98 -5.64 10.00
N THR A 98 1.19 -6.31 8.86
CA THR A 98 2.55 -6.50 8.34
C THR A 98 2.93 -5.26 7.55
N ALA A 99 3.97 -4.54 7.98
CA ALA A 99 4.46 -3.33 7.31
C ALA A 99 4.59 -3.49 5.77
N GLY A 100 3.92 -2.61 5.05
CA GLY A 100 3.87 -2.55 3.60
C GLY A 100 3.03 -3.64 2.92
N ALA A 101 2.43 -4.57 3.66
CA ALA A 101 1.62 -5.62 3.06
C ALA A 101 0.14 -5.20 2.88
N ILE A 102 -0.56 -5.98 2.06
CA ILE A 102 -1.97 -5.77 1.73
C ILE A 102 -2.73 -7.05 2.09
N CYS A 103 -3.87 -6.92 2.76
CA CYS A 103 -4.75 -8.03 3.10
C CYS A 103 -6.19 -7.79 2.57
N PRO A 104 -7.00 -8.84 2.34
CA PRO A 104 -8.41 -8.67 2.02
C PRO A 104 -9.20 -8.21 3.26
N VAL A 105 -10.38 -7.63 3.05
CA VAL A 105 -11.28 -7.17 4.14
C VAL A 105 -11.55 -8.21 5.23
N ALA A 106 -11.57 -9.50 4.88
CA ALA A 106 -11.84 -10.59 5.81
C ALA A 106 -10.72 -10.80 6.85
N ASP A 107 -9.54 -10.24 6.59
CA ASP A 107 -8.36 -10.39 7.43
C ASP A 107 -8.12 -9.20 8.36
N VAL A 108 -8.88 -8.11 8.22
CA VAL A 108 -8.86 -6.95 9.13
C VAL A 108 -9.45 -7.35 10.47
N ALA A 109 -8.74 -7.07 11.56
CA ALA A 109 -9.10 -7.50 12.92
C ALA A 109 -9.38 -6.31 13.86
N SER A 110 -10.04 -6.60 14.99
CA SER A 110 -10.19 -5.62 16.08
C SER A 110 -8.81 -5.21 16.59
N GLY A 111 -8.65 -3.92 16.90
CA GLY A 111 -7.36 -3.33 17.27
C GLY A 111 -6.61 -2.68 16.11
N ASP A 112 -6.89 -3.06 14.86
CA ASP A 112 -6.31 -2.44 13.66
C ASP A 112 -6.92 -1.04 13.41
N TYR A 113 -6.20 -0.21 12.66
CA TYR A 113 -6.73 1.07 12.15
C TYR A 113 -6.99 0.95 10.65
N PRO A 114 -8.15 0.40 10.25
CA PRO A 114 -8.41 -0.01 8.88
C PRO A 114 -8.15 1.11 7.88
N ALA A 115 -7.23 0.87 6.95
CA ALA A 115 -6.97 1.75 5.82
C ALA A 115 -7.26 0.99 4.52
N ILE A 116 -8.31 1.37 3.82
CA ILE A 116 -8.65 0.80 2.51
C ILE A 116 -7.61 1.29 1.51
N ILE A 117 -7.02 0.37 0.75
CA ILE A 117 -6.12 0.68 -0.37
C ILE A 117 -6.91 0.80 -1.68
N GLY A 118 -7.87 -0.10 -1.88
CA GLY A 118 -8.67 -0.12 -3.11
C GLY A 118 -9.64 -1.30 -3.17
N ILE A 119 -10.30 -1.42 -4.32
CA ILE A 119 -11.23 -2.53 -4.62
C ILE A 119 -10.72 -3.30 -5.83
N GLY A 120 -10.78 -4.63 -5.78
CA GLY A 120 -10.42 -5.47 -6.92
C GLY A 120 -11.35 -5.20 -8.10
N LEU A 121 -10.81 -4.71 -9.20
CA LEU A 121 -11.54 -4.55 -10.46
C LEU A 121 -11.63 -5.89 -11.22
N SER A 122 -10.61 -6.72 -11.09
CA SER A 122 -10.52 -8.05 -11.68
C SER A 122 -9.78 -9.01 -10.72
N THR A 123 -9.34 -10.17 -11.21
CA THR A 123 -8.53 -11.11 -10.43
C THR A 123 -7.05 -10.71 -10.30
N SER A 124 -6.63 -9.62 -10.94
CA SER A 124 -5.24 -9.13 -10.90
C SER A 124 -5.11 -7.60 -10.86
N VAL A 125 -6.18 -6.87 -11.18
CA VAL A 125 -6.19 -5.40 -11.21
C VAL A 125 -6.91 -4.85 -9.98
N LEU A 126 -6.19 -4.06 -9.19
CA LEU A 126 -6.72 -3.31 -8.06
C LEU A 126 -6.97 -1.86 -8.51
N ASP A 127 -8.14 -1.31 -8.24
CA ASP A 127 -8.40 0.12 -8.42
C ASP A 127 -8.07 0.86 -7.13
N ILE A 128 -6.94 1.58 -7.12
CA ILE A 128 -6.41 2.25 -5.93
C ILE A 128 -7.25 3.50 -5.65
N LYS A 129 -7.83 3.52 -4.46
CA LYS A 129 -8.51 4.67 -3.88
C LYS A 129 -8.41 4.61 -2.37
N ILE A 130 -7.38 5.28 -1.85
CA ILE A 130 -7.02 5.16 -0.44
C ILE A 130 -8.00 5.93 0.45
N VAL A 131 -8.48 5.26 1.51
CA VAL A 131 -9.30 5.84 2.57
C VAL A 131 -8.79 5.33 3.91
N ALA A 132 -8.19 6.21 4.71
CA ALA A 132 -7.63 5.89 6.02
C ALA A 132 -8.18 6.87 7.07
N PRO A 133 -9.24 6.52 7.81
CA PRO A 133 -9.86 7.42 8.80
C PRO A 133 -9.02 7.58 10.08
N ASN A 134 -7.99 6.76 10.27
CA ASN A 134 -7.17 6.73 11.49
C ASN A 134 -8.03 6.51 12.76
N VAL A 135 -9.03 5.64 12.65
CA VAL A 135 -9.91 5.22 13.75
C VAL A 135 -9.71 3.72 13.96
N GLN A 136 -9.51 3.31 15.21
CA GLN A 136 -9.34 1.91 15.56
C GLN A 136 -10.65 1.14 15.36
N LEU A 137 -10.57 -0.05 14.79
CA LEU A 137 -11.68 -0.98 14.71
C LEU A 137 -11.94 -1.59 16.09
N ALA A 138 -13.18 -1.46 16.54
CA ALA A 138 -13.65 -1.99 17.82
C ALA A 138 -13.70 -3.52 17.82
#